data_AF-A0A627A669-F1
#
_entry.id   AF-A0A627A669-F1
#
_cell.length_a   1.000
_cell.length_b   1.000
_cell.length_c   1.000
_cell.angle_alpha   90.00
_cell.angle_beta   90.00
_cell.angle_gamma   90.00
#
_symmetry.space_group_name_H-M   'P 1'
#
loop_
_entity.id
_entity.type
_entity.pdbx_description
1 polymer ?
#
loop_
_entity_poly.entity_id
_entity_poly.type
_entity_poly.pdbx_seq_one_letter_code
_entity_poly.pdbx_strand_id
1 'polypeptide(L)'
;MIIERARELAVRAPARVVFPDALDERVLKAAHYLQQYGLARPVLVASPFALRQFALSHRMAMDGIQVIDPHSNLSMRQRFAQRWLARAGEKTPPDAVEKLSDPLMFAAAMVSAGEADVCIAGNLSSTANVLRAGLRVIGLQPGCKTLSSIFLM
;
A
#
# COMPACT_ATOMS: atom_id res chain seq x y z
N MET A 1 21.01 -4.16 18.14
CA MET A 1 19.60 -3.77 18.38
C MET A 1 18.73 -4.23 17.22
N ILE A 2 17.44 -4.52 17.45
CA ILE A 2 16.51 -5.04 16.41
C ILE A 2 16.44 -4.10 15.21
N ILE A 3 16.36 -2.79 15.45
CA ILE A 3 16.28 -1.76 14.38
C ILE A 3 17.48 -1.81 13.44
N GLU A 4 18.71 -1.90 13.98
CA GLU A 4 19.91 -1.93 13.14
C GLU A 4 19.95 -3.18 12.25
N ARG A 5 19.60 -4.34 12.82
CA ARG A 5 19.51 -5.58 12.03
C ARG A 5 18.44 -5.49 10.94
N ALA A 6 17.29 -4.85 11.23
CA ALA A 6 16.25 -4.64 10.23
C ALA A 6 16.74 -3.74 9.09
N ARG A 7 17.48 -2.66 9.41
CA ARG A 7 18.09 -1.78 8.41
C ARG A 7 19.11 -2.51 7.53
N GLU A 8 20.00 -3.28 8.13
CA GLU A 8 21.01 -4.07 7.40
C GLU A 8 20.36 -5.05 6.40
N LEU A 9 19.26 -5.70 6.78
CA LEU A 9 18.52 -6.59 5.90
C LEU A 9 17.80 -5.81 4.79
N ALA A 10 17.18 -4.69 5.13
CA ALA A 10 16.42 -3.86 4.20
C ALA A 10 17.29 -3.30 3.08
N VAL A 11 18.52 -2.84 3.38
CA VAL A 11 19.46 -2.31 2.36
C VAL A 11 19.86 -3.38 1.33
N ARG A 12 19.96 -4.66 1.73
CA ARG A 12 20.37 -5.75 0.82
C ARG A 12 19.32 -6.06 -0.24
N ALA A 13 18.05 -5.91 0.10
CA ALA A 13 16.93 -6.15 -0.79
C ALA A 13 15.79 -5.17 -0.46
N PRO A 14 15.85 -3.92 -0.95
CA PRO A 14 14.88 -2.89 -0.61
C PRO A 14 13.48 -3.26 -1.13
N ALA A 15 12.57 -3.54 -0.21
CA ALA A 15 11.20 -3.94 -0.53
C ALA A 15 10.40 -2.78 -1.12
N ARG A 16 9.44 -3.08 -2.01
CA ARG A 16 8.45 -2.11 -2.48
C ARG A 16 7.36 -1.96 -1.42
N VAL A 17 7.31 -0.79 -0.79
CA VAL A 17 6.38 -0.52 0.31
C VAL A 17 5.32 0.47 -0.16
N VAL A 18 4.07 0.02 -0.24
CA VAL A 18 2.95 0.85 -0.70
C VAL A 18 2.24 1.52 0.48
N PHE A 19 1.95 2.81 0.33
CA PHE A 19 1.29 3.66 1.32
C PHE A 19 -0.01 4.25 0.75
N PRO A 20 -1.18 3.70 1.10
CA PRO A 20 -2.47 4.18 0.59
C PRO A 20 -3.00 5.44 1.28
N ASP A 21 -2.61 5.69 2.53
CA ASP A 21 -2.98 6.89 3.28
C ASP A 21 -1.96 8.02 3.04
N ALA A 22 -1.73 8.37 1.76
CA ALA A 22 -0.57 9.14 1.32
C ALA A 22 -0.65 10.67 1.58
N LEU A 23 -1.83 11.23 1.78
CA LEU A 23 -2.03 12.67 2.06
C LEU A 23 -1.77 12.98 3.56
N ASP A 24 -0.59 12.64 4.03
CA ASP A 24 -0.16 12.74 5.43
C ASP A 24 1.33 13.09 5.51
N GLU A 25 1.68 14.16 6.22
CA GLU A 25 3.05 14.62 6.37
C GLU A 25 3.98 13.53 6.94
N ARG A 26 3.47 12.70 7.86
CA ARG A 26 4.24 11.61 8.49
C ARG A 26 4.62 10.55 7.47
N VAL A 27 3.71 10.20 6.56
CA VAL A 27 3.94 9.23 5.49
C VAL A 27 4.93 9.78 4.48
N LEU A 28 4.78 11.05 4.07
CA LEU A 28 5.72 11.66 3.14
C LEU A 28 7.14 11.71 3.72
N LYS A 29 7.29 12.05 5.01
CA LYS A 29 8.60 12.05 5.69
C LYS A 29 9.19 10.64 5.76
N ALA A 30 8.38 9.65 6.11
CA ALA A 30 8.80 8.26 6.17
C ALA A 30 9.22 7.73 4.79
N ALA A 31 8.45 8.02 3.74
CA ALA A 31 8.77 7.64 2.38
C ALA A 31 10.10 8.27 1.92
N HIS A 32 10.30 9.58 2.14
CA HIS A 32 11.55 10.23 1.81
C HIS A 32 12.73 9.61 2.56
N TYR A 33 12.60 9.37 3.87
CA TYR A 33 13.61 8.72 4.68
C TYR A 33 13.95 7.32 4.13
N LEU A 34 12.94 6.48 3.88
CA LEU A 34 13.14 5.14 3.37
C LEU A 34 13.88 5.12 2.03
N GLN A 35 13.55 6.05 1.14
CA GLN A 35 14.21 6.19 -0.15
C GLN A 35 15.64 6.71 -0.01
N GLN A 36 15.85 7.80 0.74
CA GLN A 36 17.14 8.46 0.93
C GLN A 36 18.19 7.49 1.47
N TYR A 37 17.80 6.62 2.40
CA TYR A 37 18.69 5.63 3.01
C TYR A 37 18.67 4.27 2.30
N GLY A 38 17.96 4.13 1.17
CA GLY A 38 17.89 2.87 0.42
C GLY A 38 17.27 1.71 1.20
N LEU A 39 16.42 1.99 2.17
CA LEU A 39 15.79 0.99 3.05
C LEU A 39 14.56 0.35 2.40
N ALA A 40 13.88 1.09 1.53
CA ALA A 40 12.74 0.59 0.78
C ALA A 40 12.57 1.38 -0.52
N ARG A 41 11.63 0.92 -1.36
CA ARG A 41 11.14 1.61 -2.55
C ARG A 41 9.69 2.03 -2.28
N PRO A 42 9.46 3.23 -1.73
CA PRO A 42 8.12 3.70 -1.38
C PRO A 42 7.27 3.93 -2.62
N VAL A 43 5.99 3.56 -2.53
CA VAL A 43 4.97 3.87 -3.54
C VAL A 43 3.78 4.53 -2.84
N LEU A 44 3.45 5.74 -3.24
CA LEU A 44 2.33 6.50 -2.67
C LEU A 44 1.08 6.31 -3.55
N VAL A 45 -0.04 5.90 -2.95
CA VAL A 45 -1.30 5.74 -3.68
C VAL A 45 -2.17 6.98 -3.47
N ALA A 46 -2.16 7.88 -4.45
CA ALA A 46 -2.93 9.13 -4.40
C ALA A 46 -3.03 9.75 -5.80
N SER A 47 -3.95 10.70 -5.96
CA SER A 47 -3.90 11.59 -7.13
C SER A 47 -2.60 12.40 -7.11
N PRO A 48 -1.80 12.43 -8.21
CA PRO A 48 -0.55 13.18 -8.25
C PRO A 48 -0.76 14.68 -8.07
N PHE A 49 -1.91 15.21 -8.50
CA PHE A 49 -2.25 16.62 -8.35
C PHE A 49 -2.49 16.99 -6.90
N ALA A 50 -3.34 16.23 -6.19
CA ALA A 50 -3.61 16.44 -4.77
C ALA A 50 -2.35 16.24 -3.93
N LEU A 51 -1.54 15.22 -4.23
CA LEU A 51 -0.32 14.94 -3.50
C LEU A 51 0.73 16.05 -3.68
N ARG A 52 0.88 16.56 -4.91
CA ARG A 52 1.76 17.70 -5.19
C ARG A 52 1.31 18.96 -4.47
N GLN A 53 0.02 19.27 -4.48
CA GLN A 53 -0.53 20.42 -3.75
C GLN A 53 -0.30 20.29 -2.25
N PHE A 54 -0.55 19.10 -1.69
CA PHE A 54 -0.34 18.81 -0.27
C PHE A 54 1.14 18.91 0.13
N ALA A 55 2.05 18.36 -0.68
CA ALA A 55 3.49 18.45 -0.42
C ALA A 55 3.98 19.91 -0.47
N LEU A 56 3.49 20.70 -1.43
CA LEU A 56 3.83 22.13 -1.53
C LEU A 56 3.36 22.93 -0.31
N SER A 57 2.13 22.70 0.18
CA SER A 57 1.63 23.42 1.36
C SER A 57 2.40 23.09 2.63
N HIS A 58 3.03 21.91 2.70
CA HIS A 58 3.87 21.46 3.81
C HIS A 58 5.38 21.61 3.54
N ARG A 59 5.77 22.26 2.43
CA ARG A 59 7.18 22.48 2.02
C ARG A 59 8.00 21.19 1.95
N MET A 60 7.40 20.14 1.42
CA MET A 60 8.01 18.82 1.29
C MET A 60 8.46 18.53 -0.14
N ALA A 61 9.66 17.97 -0.26
CA ALA A 61 10.17 17.43 -1.53
C ALA A 61 9.52 16.07 -1.85
N MET A 62 9.24 15.83 -3.13
CA MET A 62 8.63 14.60 -3.64
C MET A 62 9.55 13.87 -4.64
N ASP A 63 10.80 14.30 -4.75
CA ASP A 63 11.75 13.83 -5.75
C ASP A 63 12.02 12.33 -5.60
N GLY A 64 11.88 11.60 -6.71
CA GLY A 64 12.19 10.18 -6.79
C GLY A 64 11.13 9.22 -6.21
N ILE A 65 10.12 9.69 -5.47
CA ILE A 65 9.11 8.80 -4.89
C ILE A 65 8.05 8.46 -5.95
N GLN A 66 7.78 7.16 -6.14
CA GLN A 66 6.75 6.72 -7.07
C GLN A 66 5.36 7.07 -6.54
N VAL A 67 4.52 7.64 -7.40
CA VAL A 67 3.12 7.96 -7.12
C VAL A 67 2.24 7.23 -8.11
N ILE A 68 1.20 6.56 -7.63
CA ILE A 68 0.22 5.86 -8.45
C ILE A 68 -1.17 6.33 -8.06
N ASP A 69 -1.94 6.79 -9.04
CA ASP A 69 -3.32 7.20 -8.82
C ASP A 69 -4.29 6.05 -9.15
N PRO A 70 -5.02 5.51 -8.16
CA PRO A 70 -5.90 4.38 -8.39
C PRO A 70 -7.06 4.73 -9.34
N HIS A 71 -7.49 6.00 -9.39
CA HIS A 71 -8.62 6.42 -10.24
C HIS A 71 -8.24 6.36 -11.73
N SER A 72 -7.12 6.96 -12.12
CA SER A 72 -6.67 6.99 -13.52
C SER A 72 -6.08 5.66 -14.01
N ASN A 73 -5.61 4.77 -13.13
CA ASN A 73 -4.98 3.50 -13.52
C ASN A 73 -6.00 2.36 -13.82
N LEU A 74 -6.88 2.57 -14.79
CA LEU A 74 -7.94 1.61 -15.16
C LEU A 74 -7.38 0.22 -15.55
N SER A 75 -6.29 0.17 -16.31
CA SER A 75 -5.68 -1.10 -16.75
C SER A 75 -5.22 -1.97 -15.58
N MET A 76 -4.62 -1.35 -14.54
CA MET A 76 -4.25 -2.04 -13.31
C MET A 76 -5.49 -2.51 -12.56
N ARG A 77 -6.51 -1.65 -12.41
CA ARG A 77 -7.77 -2.02 -11.73
C ARG A 77 -8.46 -3.21 -12.41
N GLN A 78 -8.49 -3.26 -13.75
CA GLN A 78 -9.05 -4.40 -14.48
C GLN A 78 -8.26 -5.69 -14.23
N ARG A 79 -6.92 -5.63 -14.30
CA ARG A 79 -6.05 -6.78 -14.03
C ARG A 79 -6.17 -7.28 -12.58
N PHE A 80 -6.26 -6.35 -11.63
CA PHE A 80 -6.48 -6.66 -10.22
C PHE A 80 -7.87 -7.26 -9.98
N ALA A 81 -8.92 -6.77 -10.64
CA ALA A 81 -10.26 -7.34 -10.54
C ALA A 81 -10.28 -8.78 -11.06
N GLN A 82 -9.62 -9.07 -12.17
CA GLN A 82 -9.50 -10.44 -12.70
C GLN A 82 -8.77 -11.37 -11.73
N ARG A 83 -7.67 -10.91 -11.11
CA ARG A 83 -6.96 -11.68 -10.09
C ARG A 83 -7.78 -11.90 -8.82
N TRP A 84 -8.52 -10.87 -8.39
CA TRP A 84 -9.44 -10.99 -7.28
C TRP A 84 -10.53 -12.03 -7.59
N LEU A 85 -11.11 -11.99 -8.79
CA LEU A 85 -12.09 -12.98 -9.26
C LEU A 85 -11.53 -14.40 -9.25
N ALA A 86 -10.32 -14.60 -9.80
CA ALA A 86 -9.68 -15.91 -9.83
C ALA A 86 -9.43 -16.49 -8.42
N ARG A 87 -9.16 -15.65 -7.41
CA ARG A 87 -8.96 -16.10 -6.03
C ARG A 87 -10.27 -16.29 -5.26
N ALA A 88 -11.17 -15.31 -5.31
CA ALA A 88 -12.34 -15.24 -4.44
C ALA A 88 -13.62 -15.81 -5.08
N GLY A 89 -13.62 -16.10 -6.39
CA GLY A 89 -14.75 -16.66 -7.11
C GLY A 89 -16.00 -15.79 -6.97
N GLU A 90 -17.14 -16.43 -6.69
CA GLU A 90 -18.45 -15.78 -6.50
C GLU A 90 -18.49 -14.74 -5.38
N LYS A 91 -17.53 -14.75 -4.45
CA LYS A 91 -17.42 -13.71 -3.40
C LYS A 91 -16.85 -12.39 -3.91
N THR A 92 -16.38 -12.36 -5.16
CA THR A 92 -15.90 -11.15 -5.82
C THR A 92 -17.10 -10.28 -6.18
N PRO A 93 -17.10 -9.00 -5.76
CA PRO A 93 -18.25 -8.15 -6.02
C PRO A 93 -18.30 -7.74 -7.52
N PRO A 94 -19.51 -7.55 -8.10
CA PRO A 94 -19.66 -7.25 -9.52
C PRO A 94 -19.03 -5.91 -9.94
N ASP A 95 -18.92 -4.97 -9.00
CA ASP A 95 -18.29 -3.66 -9.12
C ASP A 95 -16.80 -3.66 -8.70
N ALA A 96 -16.10 -4.80 -8.78
CA ALA A 96 -14.72 -4.94 -8.31
C ALA A 96 -13.75 -3.90 -8.88
N VAL A 97 -13.85 -3.58 -10.18
CA VAL A 97 -13.00 -2.55 -10.83
C VAL A 97 -13.21 -1.18 -10.20
N GLU A 98 -14.46 -0.84 -9.86
CA GLU A 98 -14.78 0.44 -9.21
C GLU A 98 -14.30 0.45 -7.76
N LYS A 99 -14.53 -0.63 -7.02
CA LYS A 99 -14.00 -0.77 -5.65
C LYS A 99 -12.48 -0.66 -5.57
N LEU A 100 -11.77 -1.03 -6.63
CA LEU A 100 -10.31 -0.89 -6.72
C LEU A 100 -9.85 0.55 -6.99
N SER A 101 -10.74 1.54 -7.13
CA SER A 101 -10.33 2.95 -7.08
C SER A 101 -10.08 3.45 -5.65
N ASP A 102 -10.58 2.74 -4.63
CA ASP A 102 -10.26 3.02 -3.23
C ASP A 102 -8.76 2.74 -2.96
N PRO A 103 -8.01 3.69 -2.36
CA PRO A 103 -6.58 3.52 -2.14
C PRO A 103 -6.19 2.28 -1.33
N LEU A 104 -6.96 1.91 -0.28
CA LEU A 104 -6.67 0.73 0.54
C LEU A 104 -6.86 -0.55 -0.29
N MET A 105 -7.96 -0.64 -1.03
CA MET A 105 -8.25 -1.77 -1.90
C MET A 105 -7.21 -1.90 -3.01
N PHE A 106 -6.81 -0.79 -3.64
CA PHE A 106 -5.79 -0.77 -4.67
C PHE A 106 -4.42 -1.20 -4.14
N ALA A 107 -3.97 -0.65 -3.00
CA ALA A 107 -2.71 -1.03 -2.37
C ALA A 107 -2.69 -2.51 -1.95
N ALA A 108 -3.79 -3.02 -1.40
CA ALA A 108 -3.94 -4.43 -1.09
C ALA A 108 -3.87 -5.30 -2.37
N ALA A 109 -4.42 -4.82 -3.48
CA ALA A 109 -4.36 -5.52 -4.76
C ALA A 109 -2.95 -5.52 -5.36
N MET A 110 -2.20 -4.42 -5.22
CA MET A 110 -0.79 -4.37 -5.61
C MET A 110 0.03 -5.43 -4.87
N VAL A 111 -0.18 -5.58 -3.56
CA VAL A 111 0.47 -6.62 -2.75
C VAL A 111 0.03 -8.02 -3.20
N SER A 112 -1.29 -8.27 -3.29
CA SER A 112 -1.81 -9.56 -3.75
C SER A 112 -1.32 -9.94 -5.15
N ALA A 113 -0.96 -8.95 -5.97
CA ALA A 113 -0.47 -9.16 -7.32
C ALA A 113 1.07 -9.25 -7.44
N GLY A 114 1.81 -9.03 -6.35
CA GLY A 114 3.29 -9.00 -6.37
C GLY A 114 3.87 -7.72 -6.98
N GLU A 115 3.08 -6.65 -7.10
CA GLU A 115 3.53 -5.32 -7.54
C GLU A 115 4.02 -4.43 -6.39
N ALA A 116 3.60 -4.75 -5.18
CA ALA A 116 4.22 -4.28 -3.94
C ALA A 116 4.52 -5.50 -3.05
N ASP A 117 5.47 -5.35 -2.14
CA ASP A 117 5.87 -6.43 -1.22
C ASP A 117 5.19 -6.25 0.15
N VAL A 118 4.98 -5.01 0.58
CA VAL A 118 4.35 -4.66 1.87
C VAL A 118 3.41 -3.48 1.69
N CYS A 119 2.25 -3.51 2.35
CA CYS A 119 1.35 -2.36 2.47
C CYS A 119 1.36 -1.85 3.91
N ILE A 120 1.58 -0.55 4.10
CA ILE A 120 1.53 0.13 5.40
C ILE A 120 0.46 1.22 5.32
N ALA A 121 -0.59 1.09 6.13
CA ALA A 121 -1.75 1.98 6.16
C ALA A 121 -2.23 2.19 7.60
N GLY A 122 -3.25 3.03 7.79
CA GLY A 122 -3.91 3.25 9.08
C GLY A 122 -3.44 4.52 9.80
N ASN A 123 -2.58 5.32 9.19
CA ASN A 123 -2.25 6.66 9.70
C ASN A 123 -3.40 7.65 9.49
N LEU A 124 -4.28 7.41 8.50
CA LEU A 124 -5.53 8.15 8.29
C LEU A 124 -6.75 7.21 8.37
N SER A 125 -6.66 6.04 7.74
CA SER A 125 -7.75 5.08 7.66
C SER A 125 -8.00 4.36 8.99
N SER A 126 -9.26 4.02 9.27
CA SER A 126 -9.58 3.22 10.46
C SER A 126 -8.98 1.81 10.36
N THR A 127 -8.58 1.24 11.50
CA THR A 127 -8.10 -0.15 11.58
C THR A 127 -9.09 -1.12 10.92
N ALA A 128 -10.40 -0.93 11.13
CA ALA A 128 -11.43 -1.76 10.52
C ALA A 128 -11.39 -1.72 8.97
N ASN A 129 -11.17 -0.54 8.37
CA ASN A 129 -11.08 -0.40 6.92
C ASN A 129 -9.80 -1.06 6.36
N VAL A 130 -8.66 -0.85 7.03
CA VAL A 130 -7.37 -1.47 6.64
C VAL A 130 -7.47 -2.99 6.65
N LEU A 131 -7.96 -3.57 7.77
CA LEU A 131 -8.10 -5.03 7.88
C LEU A 131 -9.13 -5.58 6.89
N ARG A 132 -10.23 -4.85 6.64
CA ARG A 132 -11.24 -5.26 5.65
C ARG A 132 -10.67 -5.30 4.24
N ALA A 133 -9.88 -4.30 3.83
CA ALA A 133 -9.24 -4.28 2.52
C ALA A 133 -8.28 -5.48 2.35
N GLY A 134 -7.41 -5.70 3.34
CA GLY A 134 -6.49 -6.85 3.35
C GLY A 134 -7.22 -8.20 3.28
N LEU A 135 -8.23 -8.43 4.12
CA LEU A 135 -8.99 -9.68 4.12
C LEU A 135 -9.75 -9.90 2.81
N ARG A 136 -10.32 -8.85 2.23
CA ARG A 136 -11.07 -8.96 0.96
C ARG A 136 -10.16 -9.23 -0.21
N VAL A 137 -9.02 -8.54 -0.30
CA VAL A 137 -8.19 -8.46 -1.51
C VAL A 137 -6.92 -9.30 -1.45
N ILE A 138 -6.35 -9.59 -0.29
CA ILE A 138 -5.21 -10.52 -0.14
C ILE A 138 -5.74 -11.88 0.33
N GLY A 139 -6.61 -11.86 1.35
CA GLY A 139 -7.14 -13.07 1.98
C GLY A 139 -6.26 -13.57 3.13
N LEU A 140 -6.64 -14.71 3.70
CA LEU A 140 -5.89 -15.37 4.77
C LEU A 140 -4.87 -16.34 4.19
N GLN A 141 -3.79 -16.57 4.93
CA GLN A 141 -2.83 -17.64 4.65
C GLN A 141 -3.56 -19.00 4.64
N PRO A 142 -3.28 -19.92 3.69
CA PRO A 142 -3.81 -21.28 3.70
C PRO A 142 -3.62 -21.97 5.05
N GLY A 143 -4.69 -22.56 5.58
CA GLY A 143 -4.71 -23.19 6.91
C GLY A 143 -4.96 -22.24 8.08
N CYS A 144 -4.86 -20.92 7.89
CA CYS A 144 -5.17 -19.92 8.90
C CYS A 144 -6.61 -19.39 8.73
N LYS A 145 -7.38 -19.36 9.83
CA LYS A 145 -8.77 -18.87 9.85
C LYS A 145 -8.95 -17.55 10.59
N THR A 146 -7.91 -17.07 11.28
CA THR A 146 -8.00 -15.91 12.18
C THR A 146 -6.86 -14.95 11.90
N LEU A 147 -7.21 -13.69 11.63
CA LEU A 147 -6.23 -12.61 11.58
C LEU A 147 -5.90 -12.17 13.01
N SER A 148 -4.62 -12.07 13.34
CA SER A 148 -4.12 -11.58 14.63
C SER A 148 -3.01 -10.54 14.45
N SER A 149 -2.47 -10.04 15.55
CA SER A 149 -1.35 -9.08 15.56
C SER A 149 -0.34 -9.44 16.65
N ILE A 150 0.86 -8.89 16.53
CA ILE A 150 1.95 -9.05 17.50
C ILE A 150 2.61 -7.70 17.75
N PHE A 151 2.99 -7.44 19.00
CA PHE A 151 3.87 -6.33 19.37
C PHE A 151 5.30 -6.86 19.54
N LEU A 152 6.27 -6.17 18.95
CA LEU A 152 7.68 -6.33 19.31
C LEU A 152 7.94 -5.43 20.52
N MET A 153 8.16 -6.04 21.69
CA MET A 153 8.40 -5.37 22.96
C MET A 153 9.89 -5.12 23.19
#